data_AF-A0A4Q5PIN5-F1
#
_entry.id   AF-A0A4Q5PIN5-F1
#
_cell.length_a   1.000
_cell.length_b   1.000
_cell.length_c   1.000
_cell.angle_alpha   90.00
_cell.angle_beta   90.00
_cell.angle_gamma   90.00
#
_symmetry.space_group_name_H-M   'P 1'
#
loop_
_entity.id
_entity.type
_entity.pdbx_description
1 polymer ?
#
loop_
_entity_poly.entity_id
_entity_poly.type
_entity_poly.pdbx_seq_one_letter_code
_entity_poly.pdbx_strand_id
1 'polypeptide(L)' 'MTASDLKFLLERAENWPETAQAELVAVAKEIEQELGAHTYEASDDELQTIDEAVASLDAGEFATKAEVEAVFAKFRR' A
#
# COMPACT_ATOMS: atom_id res chain seq x y z
N MET A 1 22.08 2.80 -18.22
CA MET A 1 21.06 3.83 -18.54
C MET A 1 21.35 5.03 -17.66
N THR A 2 21.51 6.20 -18.26
CA THR A 2 21.78 7.47 -17.58
C THR A 2 20.50 8.32 -17.54
N ALA A 3 20.46 9.37 -16.72
CA ALA A 3 19.33 10.31 -16.70
C ALA A 3 19.05 10.92 -18.09
N SER A 4 20.10 11.09 -18.90
CA SER A 4 20.00 11.56 -20.29
C SER A 4 19.27 10.57 -21.20
N ASP A 5 19.45 9.26 -20.99
CA ASP A 5 18.78 8.23 -21.79
C ASP A 5 17.27 8.21 -21.51
N LEU A 6 16.87 8.39 -20.24
CA LEU A 6 15.47 8.47 -19.84
C LEU A 6 14.78 9.69 -20.45
N LYS A 7 15.42 10.86 -20.37
CA LYS A 7 14.87 12.09 -20.94
C LYS A 7 14.61 11.97 -22.44
N PHE A 8 15.58 11.41 -23.18
CA PHE A 8 15.45 11.21 -24.62
C PHE A 8 14.35 10.21 -25.00
N LEU A 9 14.14 9.17 -24.18
CA LEU A 9 13.03 8.24 -24.37
C LEU A 9 11.67 8.95 -24.19
N LEU A 10 11.53 9.76 -23.15
CA LEU A 10 10.28 10.49 -22.88
C LEU A 10 9.96 11.50 -23.99
N GLU A 11 10.94 12.26 -24.48
CA GLU A 11 10.76 13.19 -25.62
C GLU A 11 10.28 12.46 -26.89
N ARG A 12 10.76 11.23 -27.11
CA ARG A 12 10.29 10.40 -28.23
C ARG A 12 8.90 9.81 -27.99
N ALA A 13 8.57 9.50 -26.74
CA ALA A 13 7.29 8.92 -26.37
C ALA A 13 6.11 9.88 -26.62
N GLU A 14 6.33 11.19 -26.59
CA GLU A 14 5.32 12.20 -26.94
C GLU A 14 4.74 12.02 -28.35
N ASN A 15 5.51 11.41 -29.26
CA ASN A 15 5.11 11.18 -30.64
C ASN A 15 4.61 9.74 -30.90
N TRP A 16 4.49 8.90 -29.87
CA TRP A 16 3.95 7.55 -30.00
C TRP A 16 2.42 7.58 -30.18
N PRO A 17 1.81 6.46 -30.63
CA PRO A 17 0.36 6.30 -30.57
C PRO A 17 -0.16 6.48 -29.13
N GLU A 18 -1.34 7.08 -28.98
CA GLU A 18 -1.95 7.38 -27.68
C GLU A 18 -2.04 6.16 -26.75
N THR A 19 -2.29 4.97 -27.31
CA THR A 19 -2.35 3.72 -26.53
C THR A 19 -1.02 3.39 -25.86
N ALA A 20 0.10 3.59 -26.56
CA ALA A 20 1.43 3.36 -26.02
C ALA A 20 1.83 4.44 -25.00
N GLN A 21 1.38 5.68 -25.20
CA GLN A 21 1.56 6.74 -24.20
C GLN A 21 0.79 6.44 -22.90
N ALA A 22 -0.45 5.97 -23.03
CA ALA A 22 -1.29 5.61 -21.90
C ALA A 22 -0.70 4.44 -21.10
N GLU A 23 -0.16 3.42 -21.79
CA GLU A 23 0.56 2.31 -21.14
C GLU A 23 1.80 2.80 -20.38
N LEU A 24 2.61 3.69 -20.98
CA LEU A 24 3.79 4.26 -20.33
C LEU A 24 3.43 5.06 -19.07
N VAL A 25 2.35 5.86 -19.13
CA VAL A 25 1.84 6.63 -17.98
C VAL A 25 1.35 5.69 -16.88
N ALA A 26 0.66 4.60 -17.22
CA ALA A 26 0.18 3.64 -16.23
C ALA A 26 1.34 3.00 -15.44
N VAL A 27 2.37 2.54 -16.15
CA VAL A 27 3.57 1.95 -15.54
C VAL A 27 4.34 2.98 -14.71
N ALA A 28 4.50 4.22 -15.20
CA ALA A 28 5.17 5.27 -14.45
C ALA A 28 4.44 5.58 -13.13
N LYS A 29 3.10 5.64 -13.14
CA LYS A 29 2.30 5.84 -11.93
C LYS A 29 2.43 4.70 -10.93
N GLU A 30 2.48 3.46 -11.40
CA GLU A 30 2.71 2.29 -10.53
C GLU A 30 4.07 2.41 -9.84
N ILE A 31 5.12 2.76 -10.57
CA ILE A 31 6.46 3.00 -10.00
C ILE A 31 6.44 4.15 -9.00
N GLU A 32 5.78 5.27 -9.31
CA GLU A 32 5.64 6.40 -8.39
C GLU A 32 4.87 6.03 -7.11
N GLN A 33 3.83 5.20 -7.24
CA GLN A 33 3.10 4.66 -6.10
C GLN A 33 3.98 3.73 -5.26
N GLU A 34 4.76 2.84 -5.86
CA GLU A 34 5.69 1.97 -5.13
C GLU A 34 6.79 2.76 -4.41
N LEU A 35 7.35 3.78 -5.07
CA LEU A 35 8.35 4.67 -4.49
C LEU A 35 7.77 5.54 -3.37
N GLY A 36 6.52 6.00 -3.53
CA GLY A 36 5.77 6.73 -2.50
C GLY A 36 5.27 5.83 -1.36
N ALA A 37 5.02 4.55 -1.62
CA ALA A 37 4.56 3.55 -0.66
C ALA A 37 5.64 3.10 0.33
N HIS A 38 6.86 3.62 0.23
CA HIS A 38 7.89 3.43 1.27
C HIS A 38 7.57 4.10 2.60
N THR A 39 6.46 4.84 2.72
CA THR A 39 5.91 5.25 4.01
C THR A 39 4.41 5.06 3.97
N TYR A 40 3.94 3.89 4.42
CA TYR A 40 2.53 3.75 4.78
C TYR A 40 2.23 4.78 5.89
N GLU A 41 1.38 5.74 5.57
CA GLU A 41 0.79 6.65 6.55
C GLU A 41 -0.57 6.07 6.95
N ALA A 42 -0.66 5.61 8.20
CA ALA A 42 -1.93 5.17 8.76
C ALA A 42 -2.94 6.33 8.73
N SER A 43 -4.17 6.04 8.32
CA SER A 43 -5.27 7.00 8.43
C SER A 43 -5.59 7.33 9.89
N ASP A 44 -6.25 8.46 10.13
CA ASP A 44 -6.68 8.85 11.48
C ASP A 44 -7.52 7.76 12.17
N ASP A 45 -8.38 7.07 11.41
CA ASP A 45 -9.22 5.97 11.91
C ASP A 45 -8.36 4.75 12.32
N GLU A 46 -7.32 4.44 11.53
CA GLU A 46 -6.38 3.36 11.85
C GLU A 46 -5.53 3.70 13.08
N LEU A 47 -5.08 4.95 13.20
CA LEU A 47 -4.37 5.45 14.39
C LEU A 47 -5.26 5.40 15.63
N GLN A 48 -6.52 5.83 15.52
CA GLN A 48 -7.48 5.73 16.62
C GLN A 48 -7.71 4.28 17.05
N THR A 49 -7.86 3.36 16.08
CA THR A 49 -8.03 1.93 16.38
C THR A 49 -6.83 1.36 17.14
N ILE A 50 -5.61 1.82 16.81
CA ILE A 50 -4.39 1.44 17.53
C ILE A 50 -4.42 1.98 18.97
N ASP A 51 -4.78 3.25 19.16
CA ASP A 51 -4.88 3.85 20.50
C ASP A 51 -5.89 3.11 21.39
N GLU A 52 -7.04 2.75 20.84
CA GLU A 52 -8.07 1.96 21.53
C GLU A 52 -7.57 0.55 21.88
N ALA A 53 -6.85 -0.10 20.97
CA ALA A 53 -6.25 -1.41 21.22
C ALA A 53 -5.20 -1.35 22.33
N VAL A 54 -4.34 -0.32 22.34
CA VAL A 54 -3.32 -0.12 23.40
C VAL A 54 -3.99 0.08 24.75
N ALA A 55 -5.03 0.93 24.83
CA ALA A 55 -5.78 1.14 26.07
C ALA A 55 -6.43 -0.15 26.60
N SER A 56 -6.95 -0.99 25.70
CA SER A 56 -7.53 -2.29 26.05
C SER A 56 -6.48 -3.23 26.65
N LEU A 57 -5.27 -3.26 26.06
CA LEU A 57 -4.16 -4.07 26.60
C LEU A 57 -3.73 -3.61 27.99
N ASP A 58 -3.62 -2.29 28.22
CA ASP A 58 -3.29 -1.71 29.53
C ASP A 58 -4.37 -2.03 30.57
N ALA A 59 -5.63 -2.12 30.16
CA ALA A 59 -6.75 -2.56 31.00
C ALA A 59 -6.78 -4.08 31.24
N GLY A 60 -5.90 -4.86 30.59
CA GLY A 60 -5.89 -6.32 30.67
C GLY A 60 -6.97 -7.00 29.82
N GLU A 61 -7.57 -6.27 28.89
CA GLU A 61 -8.62 -6.74 27.99
C GLU A 61 -7.99 -7.33 26.72
N PHE A 62 -7.43 -8.53 26.84
CA PHE A 62 -6.88 -9.28 25.72
C PHE A 62 -7.54 -10.65 25.58
N ALA A 63 -7.74 -11.07 24.33
CA ALA A 63 -8.26 -12.40 24.05
C ALA A 63 -7.27 -13.49 24.49
N THR A 64 -7.78 -14.52 25.11
CA THR A 64 -7.02 -15.74 25.41
C THR A 64 -6.77 -16.54 24.13
N LYS A 65 -5.76 -17.41 24.18
CA LYS A 65 -5.46 -18.34 23.08
C LYS A 65 -6.68 -19.16 22.64
N ALA A 66 -7.48 -19.62 23.59
CA ALA A 66 -8.67 -20.44 23.31
C ALA A 66 -9.76 -19.63 22.56
N GLU A 67 -9.95 -18.37 22.92
CA GLU A 67 -10.91 -17.48 22.24
C GLU A 67 -10.47 -17.18 20.81
N VAL A 68 -9.17 -16.92 20.60
CA VAL A 68 -8.60 -16.73 19.26
C VAL A 68 -8.79 -17.98 18.40
N GLU A 69 -8.45 -19.16 18.92
CA GLU A 69 -8.65 -20.43 18.22
C GLU A 69 -10.12 -20.69 17.85
N ALA A 70 -11.05 -20.35 18.74
CA ALA A 70 -12.48 -20.48 18.50
C ALA A 70 -12.99 -19.55 17.39
N VAL A 71 -12.44 -18.34 17.26
CA VAL A 71 -12.76 -17.41 16.16
C VAL A 71 -12.25 -17.96 14.83
N PHE A 72 -10.98 -18.33 14.74
CA PHE A 72 -10.41 -18.88 13.50
C PHE A 72 -11.08 -20.19 13.07
N ALA A 73 -11.57 -21.02 14.01
CA ALA A 73 -12.33 -22.21 13.70
C ALA A 73 -13.60 -21.94 12.88
N LYS A 74 -14.22 -20.76 13.01
CA LYS A 74 -15.44 -20.38 12.26
C LYS A 74 -15.18 -20.21 10.76
N PHE A 75 -13.94 -19.90 10.37
CA PHE A 75 -13.55 -19.63 8.98
C PHE A 75 -12.94 -20.85 8.27
N ARG A 76 -12.79 -21.99 8.95
CA ARG A 76 -12.25 -23.24 8.37
C ARG A 76 -13.32 -24.12 7.69
N ARG A 77 -14.37 -23.51 7.13
CA ARG A 77 -15.40 -24.23 6.36
C ARG A 77 -15.11 -24.17 4.88
#